data_AF-A0A1V1WV74-F1
#
_entry.id   AF-A0A1V1WV74-F1
#
_cell.length_a   1.000
_cell.length_b   1.000
_cell.length_c   1.000
_cell.angle_alpha   90.00
_cell.angle_beta   90.00
_cell.angle_gamma   90.00
#
_symmetry.space_group_name_H-M   'P 1'
#
loop_
_entity.id
_entity.type
_entity.pdbx_description
1 polymer ?
#
loop_
_entity_poly.entity_id
_entity_poly.type
_entity_poly.pdbx_seq_one_letter_code
_entity_poly.pdbx_strand_id
1 'polypeptide(L)'
;MLHAKTGSALAIIYYYVASPVVQEGFEERAAGTTNQIELNTGMVRMQAVPLPPLAEQKRIVAKVDQLMSLCDELEAKLKQSQSTAERLMGAVVNELSAA
;
A
#
# COMPACT_ATOMS: atom_id res chain seq x y z
N MET A 1 4.56 -6.12 4.51
CA MET A 1 4.37 -7.15 5.55
C MET A 1 2.90 -7.46 5.91
N LEU A 2 1.91 -6.61 5.58
CA LEU A 2 0.49 -6.82 5.97
C LEU A 2 -0.33 -7.77 5.05
N HIS A 3 0.15 -8.09 3.85
CA HIS A 3 -0.65 -8.80 2.84
C HIS A 3 -0.72 -10.32 3.01
N ALA A 4 0.21 -10.91 3.78
CA ALA A 4 0.41 -12.37 3.77
C ALA A 4 -0.59 -13.19 4.61
N LYS A 5 -1.50 -12.56 5.39
CA LYS A 5 -2.32 -13.33 6.36
C LYS A 5 -3.77 -12.91 6.57
N THR A 6 -4.29 -11.91 5.86
CA THR A 6 -5.62 -11.38 6.17
C THR A 6 -6.63 -11.87 5.14
N GLY A 7 -7.63 -12.65 5.60
CA GLY A 7 -8.64 -13.26 4.72
C GLY A 7 -9.34 -12.26 3.80
N SER A 8 -9.80 -12.74 2.64
CA SER A 8 -10.31 -11.95 1.49
C SER A 8 -11.27 -10.80 1.84
N ALA A 9 -12.06 -10.92 2.91
CA ALA A 9 -12.97 -9.88 3.36
C ALA A 9 -12.25 -8.69 4.05
N LEU A 10 -11.19 -8.94 4.83
CA LEU A 10 -10.45 -7.87 5.51
C LEU A 10 -9.66 -7.00 4.52
N ALA A 11 -9.16 -7.59 3.43
CA ALA A 11 -8.44 -6.85 2.39
C ALA A 11 -9.33 -5.80 1.72
N ILE A 12 -10.57 -6.17 1.36
CA ILE A 12 -11.51 -5.25 0.70
C ILE A 12 -11.90 -4.10 1.63
N ILE A 13 -12.17 -4.40 2.90
CA ILE A 13 -12.49 -3.37 3.91
C ILE A 13 -11.30 -2.41 4.06
N TYR A 14 -10.08 -2.94 4.13
CA TYR A 14 -8.88 -2.12 4.22
C TYR A 14 -8.75 -1.17 3.03
N TYR A 15 -8.83 -1.67 1.79
CA TYR A 15 -8.72 -0.83 0.60
C TYR A 15 -9.90 0.16 0.48
N TYR A 16 -11.09 -0.23 0.91
CA TYR A 16 -12.24 0.67 0.93
C TYR A 16 -12.03 1.82 1.93
N VAL A 17 -11.65 1.51 3.17
CA VAL A 17 -11.41 2.53 4.21
C VAL A 17 -10.23 3.43 3.85
N ALA A 18 -9.19 2.88 3.23
CA ALA A 18 -8.04 3.64 2.74
C ALA A 18 -8.30 4.41 1.43
N SER A 19 -9.48 4.25 0.81
CA SER A 19 -9.78 4.94 -0.45
C SER A 19 -9.96 6.45 -0.23
N PRO A 20 -9.58 7.30 -1.21
CA PRO A 20 -9.74 8.75 -1.11
C PRO A 20 -11.17 9.17 -0.77
N VAL A 21 -12.17 8.50 -1.37
CA VAL A 21 -13.59 8.77 -1.11
C VAL A 21 -13.95 8.63 0.37
N VAL A 22 -13.41 7.62 1.05
CA VAL A 22 -13.67 7.42 2.49
C VAL A 22 -12.83 8.37 3.34
N GLN A 23 -11.57 8.62 2.96
CA GLN A 23 -10.70 9.56 3.68
C GLN A 23 -11.25 11.00 3.62
N GLU A 24 -11.62 11.49 2.43
CA GLU A 24 -12.27 12.79 2.23
C GLU A 24 -13.61 12.86 2.99
N GLY A 25 -14.43 11.81 2.91
CA GLY A 25 -15.69 11.75 3.63
C GLY A 25 -15.53 11.72 5.17
N PHE A 26 -14.38 11.29 5.66
CA PHE A 26 -14.01 11.37 7.07
C PHE A 26 -13.48 12.76 7.43
N GLU A 27 -12.64 13.37 6.59
CA GLU A 27 -12.15 14.74 6.77
C GLU A 27 -13.28 15.78 6.81
N GLU A 28 -14.29 15.65 5.95
CA GLU A 28 -15.46 16.54 5.93
C GLU A 28 -16.32 16.45 7.18
N ARG A 29 -16.43 15.25 7.76
CA ARG A 29 -17.33 14.96 8.90
C ARG A 29 -16.64 15.08 10.25
N ALA A 30 -15.31 15.04 10.27
CA ALA A 30 -14.55 15.07 11.49
C ALA A 30 -14.49 16.49 12.04
N ALA A 31 -14.75 16.61 13.33
CA ALA A 31 -14.70 17.88 14.05
C ALA A 31 -13.33 18.04 14.72
N GLY A 32 -12.77 19.24 14.67
CA GLY A 32 -11.49 19.56 15.30
C GLY A 32 -11.02 20.97 14.95
N THR A 33 -10.20 21.57 15.81
CA THR A 33 -9.51 22.84 15.50
C THR A 33 -8.23 22.54 14.72
N THR A 34 -7.78 23.49 13.91
CA THR A 34 -6.57 23.49 13.06
C THR A 34 -5.52 22.45 13.47
N ASN A 35 -5.37 21.39 12.65
CA ASN A 35 -4.39 20.29 12.70
C ASN A 35 -4.67 19.07 13.61
N GLN A 36 -5.84 18.94 14.24
CA GLN A 36 -6.22 17.67 14.89
C GLN A 36 -7.62 17.24 14.47
N ILE A 37 -7.67 16.37 13.46
CA ILE A 37 -8.89 15.71 13.01
C ILE A 37 -9.13 14.52 13.92
N GLU A 38 -10.05 14.65 14.88
CA GLU A 38 -10.44 13.54 15.74
C GLU A 38 -11.57 12.74 15.12
N LEU A 39 -11.29 11.50 14.71
CA LEU A 39 -12.32 10.56 14.32
C LEU A 39 -12.99 9.99 15.55
N ASN A 40 -14.20 10.48 15.85
CA ASN A 40 -14.97 9.91 16.95
C ASN A 40 -15.46 8.48 16.59
N THR A 41 -15.60 7.64 17.61
CA THR A 41 -16.00 6.22 17.41
C THR A 41 -17.40 6.08 16.82
N GLY A 42 -18.29 7.04 17.04
CA GLY A 42 -19.64 7.04 16.46
C GLY A 42 -19.61 7.16 14.94
N MET A 43 -18.78 8.04 14.41
CA MET A 43 -18.59 8.24 12.96
C MET A 43 -18.08 6.96 12.29
N VAL A 44 -17.08 6.31 12.88
CA VAL A 44 -16.53 5.05 12.35
C VAL A 44 -17.60 3.95 12.34
N ARG A 45 -18.43 3.87 13.39
CA ARG A 45 -19.53 2.88 13.46
C ARG A 45 -20.65 3.13 12.46
N MET A 46 -20.87 4.39 12.09
CA MET A 46 -21.89 4.77 11.11
C MET A 46 -21.41 4.68 9.66
N GLN A 47 -20.11 4.48 9.42
CA GLN A 47 -19.59 4.35 8.08
C GLN A 47 -20.17 3.10 7.40
N ALA A 48 -20.93 3.33 6.34
CA ALA A 48 -21.41 2.24 5.50
C ALA A 48 -20.20 1.63 4.77
N VAL A 49 -20.03 0.31 4.89
CA VAL A 49 -19.02 -0.44 4.14
C VAL A 49 -19.75 -1.31 3.12
N PRO A 50 -19.67 -0.97 1.81
CA PRO A 50 -20.30 -1.78 0.79
C PRO A 50 -19.56 -3.12 0.69
N LEU A 51 -20.29 -4.22 0.95
CA LEU A 51 -19.76 -5.57 0.75
C LEU A 51 -20.24 -6.08 -0.62
N PRO A 52 -19.37 -6.17 -1.64
CA PRO A 52 -19.78 -6.66 -2.95
C PRO A 52 -20.09 -8.17 -2.90
N PRO A 53 -20.77 -8.74 -3.91
CA PRO A 53 -21.02 -10.18 -4.00
C PRO A 53 -19.73 -11.00 -3.96
N LEU A 54 -19.79 -12.25 -3.47
CA LEU A 54 -18.61 -13.09 -3.25
C LEU A 54 -17.73 -13.28 -4.50
N ALA A 55 -18.34 -13.38 -5.69
CA ALA A 55 -17.61 -13.48 -6.94
C ALA A 55 -16.76 -12.23 -7.21
N GLU A 56 -17.33 -11.05 -6.94
CA GLU A 56 -16.65 -9.77 -7.11
C GLU A 56 -15.56 -9.57 -6.05
N GLN A 57 -15.81 -10.00 -4.81
CA GLN A 57 -14.78 -10.01 -3.77
C GLN A 57 -13.53 -10.78 -4.21
N LYS A 58 -13.72 -11.98 -4.76
CA LYS A 58 -12.62 -12.81 -5.29
C LYS A 58 -11.90 -12.14 -6.46
N ARG A 59 -12.65 -11.52 -7.38
CA ARG A 59 -12.08 -10.82 -8.54
C ARG A 59 -11.18 -9.65 -8.10
N ILE A 60 -11.65 -8.84 -7.15
CA ILE A 60 -10.89 -7.70 -6.61
C ILE A 60 -9.60 -8.21 -5.94
N VAL A 61 -9.70 -9.20 -5.05
CA VAL A 61 -8.53 -9.75 -4.34
C VAL A 61 -7.50 -10.30 -5.33
N ALA A 62 -7.92 -11.10 -6.31
CA ALA A 62 -7.01 -11.63 -7.32
C ALA A 62 -6.28 -10.52 -8.09
N LYS A 63 -6.97 -9.42 -8.41
CA LYS A 63 -6.35 -8.29 -9.13
C LYS A 63 -5.35 -7.54 -8.25
N VAL A 64 -5.67 -7.33 -6.97
CA VAL A 64 -4.76 -6.73 -6.01
C VAL A 64 -3.50 -7.59 -5.84
N ASP A 65 -3.66 -8.89 -5.62
CA ASP A 65 -2.53 -9.81 -5.44
C ASP A 65 -1.58 -9.81 -6.63
N GLN A 66 -2.14 -9.77 -7.85
CA GLN A 66 -1.35 -9.62 -9.09
C GLN A 66 -0.55 -8.32 -9.11
N LEU A 67 -1.18 -7.19 -8.75
CA LEU A 67 -0.52 -5.89 -8.76
C LEU A 67 0.57 -5.80 -7.70
N MET A 68 0.34 -6.36 -6.51
CA MET A 68 1.34 -6.36 -5.43
C MET A 68 2.53 -7.26 -5.77
N SER A 69 2.27 -8.42 -6.39
CA SER A 69 3.35 -9.28 -6.89
C SER A 69 4.21 -8.54 -7.92
N LEU A 70 3.60 -7.76 -8.81
CA LEU A 70 4.32 -6.93 -9.77
C LEU A 70 5.16 -5.85 -9.07
N CYS A 71 4.64 -5.20 -8.02
CA CYS A 71 5.40 -4.25 -7.22
C CYS A 71 6.63 -4.91 -6.58
N ASP A 72 6.46 -6.08 -5.96
CA ASP A 72 7.57 -6.84 -5.34
C ASP A 72 8.66 -7.18 -6.36
N GLU A 73 8.27 -7.58 -7.58
CA GLU A 73 9.22 -7.83 -8.68
C GLU A 73 9.96 -6.56 -9.11
N LEU A 74 9.27 -5.43 -9.20
CA LEU A 74 9.87 -4.15 -9.60
C LEU A 74 10.84 -3.63 -8.53
N GLU A 75 10.47 -3.73 -7.25
CA GLU A 75 11.33 -3.39 -6.12
C GLU A 75 12.60 -4.24 -6.11
N ALA A 76 12.47 -5.55 -6.35
CA ALA A 76 13.61 -6.47 -6.44
C ALA A 76 14.55 -6.08 -7.59
N LYS A 77 14.00 -5.77 -8.78
CA LYS A 77 14.78 -5.31 -9.94
C LYS A 77 15.52 -4.00 -9.67
N LEU A 78 14.85 -3.03 -9.05
CA LEU A 78 15.47 -1.75 -8.69
C LEU A 78 16.64 -1.96 -7.72
N LYS A 79 16.44 -2.77 -6.68
CA LYS A 79 17.49 -3.08 -5.71
C LYS A 79 18.68 -3.79 -6.35
N GLN A 80 18.43 -4.74 -7.25
CA GLN A 80 19.48 -5.43 -7.98
C GLN A 80 20.28 -4.47 -8.88
N SER A 81 19.58 -3.56 -9.58
CA SER A 81 20.21 -2.54 -10.42
C SER A 81 21.12 -1.61 -9.60
N GLN A 82 20.65 -1.15 -8.44
CA GLN A 82 21.44 -0.30 -7.53
C GLN A 82 22.69 -1.02 -7.04
N SER A 83 22.55 -2.26 -6.55
CA SER A 83 23.70 -3.06 -6.08
C SER A 83 24.72 -3.33 -7.20
N THR A 84 24.23 -3.56 -8.43
CA THR A 84 25.11 -3.75 -9.60
C THR A 84 25.88 -2.46 -9.92
N ALA A 85 25.20 -1.32 -9.90
CA ALA A 85 25.83 -0.02 -10.13
C ALA A 85 26.91 0.29 -9.07
N GLU A 86 26.61 0.07 -7.79
CA GLU A 86 27.57 0.24 -6.69
C GLU A 86 28.82 -0.64 -6.87
N ARG A 87 28.63 -1.91 -7.24
CA ARG A 87 29.75 -2.83 -7.50
C ARG A 87 30.61 -2.37 -8.67
N LEU A 88 30.01 -1.90 -9.76
CA LEU A 88 30.75 -1.40 -10.92
C LEU A 88 31.54 -0.14 -10.58
N MET A 89 30.95 0.80 -9.84
CA MET A 89 31.66 1.99 -9.36
C MET A 89 32.83 1.60 -8.45
N GLY A 90 32.62 0.67 -7.51
CA GLY A 90 33.68 0.18 -6.63
C GLY A 90 34.83 -0.49 -7.40
N ALA A 91 34.53 -1.26 -8.44
CA ALA A 91 35.54 -1.89 -9.28
C ALA A 91 36.40 -0.84 -10.03
N VAL A 92 35.78 0.17 -10.62
CA VAL A 92 36.49 1.26 -11.32
C VAL A 92 37.38 2.06 -10.37
N VAL A 93 36.89 2.38 -9.16
CA VAL A 93 37.70 3.09 -8.14
C VAL A 93 38.88 2.26 -7.68
N ASN A 94 38.69 0.95 -7.47
CA ASN A 94 39.78 0.06 -7.07
C ASN A 94 40.85 -0.07 -8.17
N GLU A 95 40.46 -0.12 -9.44
CA GLU A 95 41.40 -0.16 -10.56
C GLU A 95 42.23 1.13 -10.66
N LEU A 96 41.59 2.30 -10.53
CA LEU A 96 42.27 3.60 -10.59
C LEU A 96 43.16 3.89 -9.38
N SER A 97 42.88 3.30 -8.22
CA SER A 97 43.68 3.47 -7.00
C SER A 97 44.80 2.43 -6.85
N ALA A 98 44.76 1.36 -7.63
CA ALA A 98 45.82 0.36 -7.72
C ALA A 98 46.88 0.67 -8.81
N ALA A 99 46.65 1.69 -9.63
CA ALA A 99 47.58 2.24 -10.62
C ALA A 99 48.36 3.44 -10.06
#